data_AF-A0A7J6T8I2-F1
#
_entry.id   AF-A0A7J6T8I2-F1
#
_cell.length_a   1.000
_cell.length_b   1.000
_cell.length_c   1.000
_cell.angle_alpha   90.00
_cell.angle_beta   90.00
_cell.angle_gamma   90.00
#
_symmetry.space_group_name_H-M   'P 1'
#
loop_
_entity.id
_entity.type
_entity.pdbx_description
1 polymer ?
#
loop_
_entity_poly.entity_id
_entity_poly.type
_entity_poly.pdbx_seq_one_letter_code
_entity_poly.pdbx_strand_id
1 'polypeptide(L)'
;HDPKHAKEILEVTKEAGKEAVLWFSAEDWQKIKEAGLGEVADVNLVNLWPSCDESYPKFNTNQFVEKVINNATSAGVDPGSLVIEIPLFVADSCEVDDFGYSDAILDYGALPTGNGSILYDHGYRIHPLHFFSQTRADEKVDLAREYGLHGIMLHGGDGWTQDLYPWDDNSLINALSKKF
;
A
#
# COMPACT_ATOMS: atom_id res chain seq x y z
N HIS A 1 2.94 -11.98 14.97
CA HIS A 1 2.84 -11.76 16.44
C HIS A 1 1.51 -12.28 16.95
N ASP A 2 1.43 -12.63 18.23
CA ASP A 2 0.17 -13.07 18.87
C ASP A 2 -0.81 -11.88 18.95
N PRO A 3 -2.01 -11.98 18.34
CA PRO A 3 -3.00 -10.91 18.33
C PRO A 3 -3.41 -10.40 19.72
N LYS A 4 -3.30 -11.24 20.75
CA LYS A 4 -3.63 -10.82 22.13
C LYS A 4 -2.68 -9.74 22.64
N HIS A 5 -1.39 -9.90 22.44
CA HIS A 5 -0.39 -8.91 22.86
C HIS A 5 -0.52 -7.60 22.06
N ALA A 6 -0.95 -7.67 20.80
CA ALA A 6 -1.18 -6.47 19.99
C ALA A 6 -2.31 -5.60 20.58
N LYS A 7 -3.41 -6.22 21.05
CA LYS A 7 -4.52 -5.49 21.66
C LYS A 7 -4.10 -4.76 22.94
N GLU A 8 -3.41 -5.46 23.82
CA GLU A 8 -2.90 -4.89 25.08
C GLU A 8 -1.97 -3.69 24.81
N ILE A 9 -1.11 -3.77 23.79
CA ILE A 9 -0.23 -2.66 23.39
C ILE A 9 -1.04 -1.44 22.91
N LEU A 10 -2.07 -1.65 22.08
CA LEU A 10 -2.92 -0.56 21.59
C LEU A 10 -3.65 0.12 22.76
N GLU A 11 -4.23 -0.65 23.68
CA GLU A 11 -4.94 -0.13 24.86
C GLU A 11 -4.01 0.67 25.77
N VAL A 12 -2.84 0.13 26.12
CA VAL A 12 -1.84 0.82 26.95
C VAL A 12 -1.32 2.10 26.30
N THR A 13 -1.16 2.10 24.97
CA THR A 13 -0.76 3.29 24.21
C THR A 13 -1.79 4.41 24.36
N LYS A 14 -3.09 4.07 24.27
CA LYS A 14 -4.19 5.01 24.45
C LYS A 14 -4.30 5.50 25.89
N GLU A 15 -4.14 4.63 26.87
CA GLU A 15 -4.11 5.00 28.29
C GLU A 15 -2.98 5.98 28.62
N ALA A 16 -1.85 5.88 27.90
CA ALA A 16 -0.74 6.82 27.99
C ALA A 16 -1.00 8.17 27.26
N GLY A 17 -2.20 8.36 26.68
CA GLY A 17 -2.58 9.55 25.92
C GLY A 17 -1.84 9.68 24.58
N LYS A 18 -1.45 8.55 23.98
CA LYS A 18 -0.83 8.48 22.65
C LYS A 18 -1.81 7.89 21.64
N GLU A 19 -1.60 8.25 20.39
CA GLU A 19 -2.33 7.65 19.26
C GLU A 19 -1.85 6.21 19.04
N ALA A 20 -2.78 5.27 19.04
CA ALA A 20 -2.50 3.86 18.80
C ALA A 20 -2.70 3.53 17.31
N VAL A 21 -1.58 3.25 16.64
CA VAL A 21 -1.56 2.91 15.21
C VAL A 21 -1.40 1.40 15.05
N LEU A 22 -2.28 0.79 14.28
CA LEU A 22 -2.21 -0.62 13.89
C LEU A 22 -1.80 -0.73 12.43
N TRP A 23 -0.68 -1.39 12.15
CA TRP A 23 -0.25 -1.71 10.79
C TRP A 23 -0.42 -3.21 10.51
N PHE A 24 -1.02 -3.54 9.37
CA PHE A 24 -1.30 -4.92 8.97
C PHE A 24 -1.30 -5.10 7.45
N SER A 25 -1.09 -6.33 6.98
CA SER A 25 -1.18 -6.65 5.56
C SER A 25 -2.63 -6.81 5.11
N ALA A 26 -2.89 -6.65 3.80
CA ALA A 26 -4.20 -6.90 3.20
C ALA A 26 -4.80 -8.31 3.50
N GLU A 27 -3.98 -9.26 3.91
CA GLU A 27 -4.37 -10.64 4.21
C GLU A 27 -4.71 -10.90 5.69
N ASP A 28 -4.28 -10.03 6.60
CA ASP A 28 -4.40 -10.26 8.05
C ASP A 28 -5.81 -9.99 8.62
N TRP A 29 -6.78 -9.61 7.78
CA TRP A 29 -8.12 -9.18 8.20
C TRP A 29 -8.85 -10.19 9.10
N GLN A 30 -8.65 -11.50 8.91
CA GLN A 30 -9.22 -12.52 9.80
C GLN A 30 -8.68 -12.40 11.23
N LYS A 31 -7.36 -12.22 11.37
CA LYS A 31 -6.70 -12.06 12.67
C LYS A 31 -7.12 -10.75 13.33
N ILE A 32 -7.23 -9.67 12.55
CA ILE A 32 -7.73 -8.37 13.03
C ILE A 32 -9.14 -8.51 13.59
N LYS A 33 -10.03 -9.20 12.86
CA LYS A 33 -11.42 -9.43 13.26
C LYS A 33 -11.52 -10.26 14.53
N GLU A 34 -10.84 -11.40 14.59
CA GLU A 34 -10.91 -12.32 15.73
C GLU A 34 -10.41 -11.68 17.03
N ALA A 35 -9.39 -10.83 16.94
CA ALA A 35 -8.85 -10.13 18.09
C ALA A 35 -9.54 -8.78 18.38
N GLY A 36 -10.41 -8.30 17.48
CA GLY A 36 -11.06 -7.00 17.58
C GLY A 36 -10.06 -5.85 17.62
N LEU A 37 -8.97 -5.93 16.86
CA LEU A 37 -7.90 -4.92 16.87
C LEU A 37 -8.31 -3.64 16.15
N GLY A 38 -9.10 -3.76 15.08
CA GLY A 38 -9.52 -2.63 14.25
C GLY A 38 -10.36 -1.59 15.00
N GLU A 39 -11.13 -2.03 16.01
CA GLU A 39 -11.97 -1.17 16.86
C GLU A 39 -11.16 -0.43 17.94
N VAL A 40 -9.97 -0.93 18.26
CA VAL A 40 -9.15 -0.40 19.36
C VAL A 40 -8.20 0.68 18.86
N ALA A 41 -7.60 0.47 17.68
CA ALA A 41 -6.67 1.41 17.07
C ALA A 41 -7.36 2.74 16.70
N ASP A 42 -6.63 3.84 16.85
CA ASP A 42 -7.07 5.17 16.40
C ASP A 42 -6.84 5.34 14.90
N VAL A 43 -5.76 4.74 14.39
CA VAL A 43 -5.41 4.71 12.97
C VAL A 43 -5.07 3.28 12.56
N ASN A 44 -5.65 2.83 11.45
CA ASN A 44 -5.47 1.51 10.87
C ASN A 44 -4.74 1.67 9.53
N LEU A 45 -3.46 1.29 9.48
CA LEU A 45 -2.65 1.31 8.25
C LEU A 45 -2.72 -0.07 7.59
N VAL A 46 -3.26 -0.16 6.38
CA VAL A 46 -3.25 -1.41 5.60
C VAL A 46 -2.26 -1.32 4.44
N ASN A 47 -1.28 -2.23 4.45
CA ASN A 47 -0.34 -2.37 3.35
C ASN A 47 -1.00 -3.10 2.18
N LEU A 48 -0.97 -2.49 1.00
CA LEU A 48 -1.44 -3.10 -0.25
C LEU A 48 -0.44 -4.09 -0.86
N TRP A 49 0.62 -4.46 -0.13
CA TRP A 49 1.60 -5.42 -0.60
C TRP A 49 0.90 -6.73 -1.04
N PRO A 50 1.03 -7.12 -2.33
CA PRO A 50 0.58 -8.42 -2.82
C PRO A 50 1.29 -9.58 -2.11
N SER A 51 0.54 -10.62 -1.77
CA SER A 51 1.12 -11.90 -1.40
C SER A 51 1.49 -12.73 -2.63
N CYS A 52 2.59 -13.48 -2.51
CA CYS A 52 3.14 -14.38 -3.52
C CYS A 52 2.05 -15.21 -4.22
N ASP A 53 1.74 -14.88 -5.48
CA ASP A 53 1.04 -15.67 -6.52
C ASP A 53 0.19 -14.76 -7.45
N GLU A 54 -1.12 -14.64 -7.20
CA GLU A 54 -2.11 -14.11 -8.17
C GLU A 54 -2.43 -12.62 -7.99
N SER A 55 -1.92 -12.00 -6.93
CA SER A 55 -2.29 -10.64 -6.54
C SER A 55 -1.42 -9.57 -7.23
N TYR A 56 -0.23 -9.93 -7.72
CA TYR A 56 0.71 -8.99 -8.37
C TYR A 56 0.17 -8.25 -9.60
N PRO A 57 -0.63 -8.87 -10.49
CA PRO A 57 -1.20 -8.11 -11.59
C PRO A 57 -2.36 -7.20 -11.17
N LYS A 58 -2.84 -7.32 -9.92
CA LYS A 58 -4.11 -6.73 -9.48
C LYS A 58 -3.95 -5.77 -8.30
N PHE A 59 -2.86 -5.82 -7.53
CA PHE A 59 -2.73 -5.06 -6.28
C PHE A 59 -2.84 -3.54 -6.45
N ASN A 60 -2.44 -3.03 -7.61
CA ASN A 60 -2.53 -1.61 -7.95
C ASN A 60 -3.89 -1.18 -8.56
N THR A 61 -4.85 -2.10 -8.71
CA THR A 61 -6.17 -1.85 -9.29
C THR A 61 -7.19 -1.42 -8.23
N ASN A 62 -8.22 -0.65 -8.62
CA ASN A 62 -9.30 -0.27 -7.70
C ASN A 62 -10.05 -1.49 -7.16
N GLN A 63 -10.32 -2.49 -8.01
CA GLN A 63 -11.01 -3.71 -7.58
C GLN A 63 -10.30 -4.42 -6.41
N PHE A 64 -8.97 -4.45 -6.42
CA PHE A 64 -8.21 -5.01 -5.31
C PHE A 64 -8.34 -4.16 -4.06
N VAL A 65 -8.14 -2.84 -4.17
CA VAL A 65 -8.20 -1.93 -3.01
C VAL A 65 -9.60 -1.86 -2.40
N GLU A 66 -10.65 -1.87 -3.21
CA GLU A 66 -12.05 -2.00 -2.75
C GLU A 66 -12.27 -3.29 -1.96
N LYS A 67 -11.72 -4.42 -2.44
CA LYS A 67 -11.77 -5.69 -1.70
C LYS A 67 -11.07 -5.56 -0.34
N VAL A 68 -9.91 -4.90 -0.29
CA VAL A 68 -9.16 -4.67 0.96
C VAL A 68 -9.97 -3.81 1.92
N ILE A 69 -10.53 -2.69 1.46
CA ILE A 69 -11.39 -1.81 2.27
C ILE A 69 -12.59 -2.59 2.82
N ASN A 70 -13.31 -3.31 1.96
CA ASN A 70 -14.47 -4.10 2.36
C ASN A 70 -14.13 -5.17 3.40
N ASN A 71 -12.97 -5.84 3.24
CA ASN A 71 -12.50 -6.83 4.21
C ASN A 71 -12.14 -6.18 5.56
N ALA A 72 -11.45 -5.04 5.55
CA ALA A 72 -11.09 -4.31 6.76
C ALA A 72 -12.33 -3.81 7.52
N THR A 73 -13.29 -3.21 6.80
CA THR A 73 -14.57 -2.80 7.40
C THR A 73 -15.34 -3.99 7.96
N SER A 74 -15.35 -5.13 7.25
CA SER A 74 -15.96 -6.38 7.73
C SER A 74 -15.24 -7.00 8.95
N ALA A 75 -14.02 -6.56 9.23
CA ALA A 75 -13.21 -6.91 10.38
C ALA A 75 -13.35 -5.93 11.57
N GLY A 76 -14.23 -4.91 11.45
CA GLY A 76 -14.50 -3.93 12.51
C GLY A 76 -13.66 -2.65 12.42
N VAL A 77 -12.91 -2.45 11.34
CA VAL A 77 -12.19 -1.18 11.12
C VAL A 77 -13.16 -0.11 10.62
N ASP A 78 -13.22 1.03 11.31
CA ASP A 78 -13.91 2.22 10.82
C ASP A 78 -13.18 2.79 9.59
N PRO A 79 -13.85 2.96 8.44
CA PRO A 79 -13.24 3.61 7.28
C PRO A 79 -12.56 4.96 7.62
N GLY A 80 -13.14 5.77 8.50
CA GLY A 80 -12.56 7.05 8.94
C GLY A 80 -11.24 6.96 9.70
N SER A 81 -10.86 5.76 10.14
CA SER A 81 -9.56 5.44 10.76
C SER A 81 -8.59 4.74 9.80
N LEU A 82 -9.06 4.30 8.62
CA LEU A 82 -8.30 3.48 7.70
C LEU A 82 -7.43 4.35 6.78
N VAL A 83 -6.14 4.04 6.73
CA VAL A 83 -5.18 4.61 5.79
C VAL A 83 -4.73 3.49 4.85
N ILE A 84 -4.81 3.75 3.55
CA ILE A 84 -4.29 2.84 2.54
C ILE A 84 -2.82 3.17 2.28
N GLU A 85 -1.95 2.20 2.50
CA GLU A 85 -0.53 2.35 2.24
C GLU A 85 -0.19 1.84 0.83
N ILE A 86 0.28 2.76 -0.02
CA ILE A 86 0.72 2.53 -1.38
C ILE A 86 2.22 2.19 -1.35
N PRO A 87 2.61 0.97 -1.73
CA PRO A 87 4.01 0.62 -1.86
C PRO A 87 4.70 1.34 -3.01
N LEU A 88 5.92 1.83 -2.75
CA LEU A 88 6.84 2.39 -3.76
C LEU A 88 7.77 1.35 -4.39
N PHE A 89 7.45 0.06 -4.30
CA PHE A 89 8.25 -1.00 -4.91
C PHE A 89 7.66 -1.49 -6.24
N VAL A 90 8.47 -2.24 -6.97
CA VAL A 90 8.12 -2.91 -8.22
C VAL A 90 8.11 -4.41 -7.98
N ALA A 91 7.00 -5.04 -8.34
CA ALA A 91 6.82 -6.48 -8.25
C ALA A 91 7.08 -7.17 -9.59
N ASP A 92 8.00 -8.13 -9.62
CA ASP A 92 8.18 -9.05 -10.76
C ASP A 92 7.43 -10.38 -10.51
N SER A 93 7.78 -11.06 -9.41
CA SER A 93 7.22 -12.35 -9.01
C SER A 93 7.56 -12.64 -7.54
N CYS A 94 7.27 -13.86 -7.04
CA CYS A 94 7.56 -14.30 -5.67
C CYS A 94 9.06 -14.25 -5.29
N GLU A 95 9.94 -14.11 -6.27
CA GLU A 95 11.36 -13.81 -6.09
C GLU A 95 11.52 -12.30 -6.18
N VAL A 96 11.52 -11.65 -5.01
CA VAL A 96 11.60 -10.20 -4.87
C VAL A 96 13.04 -9.77 -5.15
N ASP A 97 13.25 -9.14 -6.30
CA ASP A 97 14.35 -8.18 -6.42
C ASP A 97 13.85 -6.84 -5.86
N ASP A 98 14.66 -6.19 -5.01
CA ASP A 98 14.34 -4.95 -4.28
C ASP A 98 14.28 -3.71 -5.19
N PHE A 99 13.45 -3.72 -6.23
CA PHE A 99 13.28 -2.60 -7.15
C PHE A 99 12.27 -1.59 -6.60
N GLY A 100 12.65 -0.32 -6.59
CA GLY A 100 11.78 0.81 -6.29
C GLY A 100 11.07 1.37 -7.53
N TYR A 101 10.07 2.21 -7.30
CA TYR A 101 9.34 2.93 -8.34
C TYR A 101 10.32 3.72 -9.23
N SER A 102 11.37 4.30 -8.65
CA SER A 102 12.37 5.04 -9.43
C SER A 102 13.12 4.14 -10.42
N ASP A 103 13.40 2.87 -10.09
CA ASP A 103 14.04 1.91 -11.00
C ASP A 103 13.12 1.58 -12.18
N ALA A 104 11.81 1.37 -11.92
CA ALA A 104 10.82 1.21 -12.99
C ALA A 104 10.87 2.35 -14.01
N ILE A 105 11.00 3.60 -13.55
CA ILE A 105 11.01 4.77 -14.44
C ILE A 105 12.38 4.96 -15.11
N LEU A 106 13.47 4.98 -14.34
CA LEU A 106 14.79 5.38 -14.83
C LEU A 106 15.52 4.27 -15.57
N ASP A 107 15.47 3.05 -15.04
CA ASP A 107 16.27 1.93 -15.53
C ASP A 107 15.49 1.09 -16.55
N TYR A 108 14.18 0.96 -16.33
CA TYR A 108 13.32 0.12 -17.16
C TYR A 108 12.40 0.91 -18.11
N GLY A 109 12.43 2.25 -18.06
CA GLY A 109 11.71 3.11 -19.01
C GLY A 109 10.19 3.01 -18.90
N ALA A 110 9.66 2.63 -17.73
CA ALA A 110 8.24 2.63 -17.48
C ALA A 110 7.67 4.04 -17.58
N LEU A 111 6.43 4.14 -18.07
CA LEU A 111 5.72 5.41 -18.11
C LEU A 111 5.14 5.72 -16.71
N PRO A 112 5.51 6.84 -16.08
CA PRO A 112 4.97 7.26 -14.78
C PRO A 112 3.44 7.38 -14.78
N THR A 113 2.85 7.79 -15.90
CA THR A 113 1.40 7.93 -16.10
C THR A 113 0.76 6.70 -16.74
N GLY A 114 1.49 5.59 -16.86
CA GLY A 114 1.03 4.35 -17.46
C GLY A 114 0.04 3.58 -16.59
N ASN A 115 -0.23 2.33 -16.96
CA ASN A 115 -1.15 1.44 -16.22
C ASN A 115 -0.53 0.77 -14.99
N GLY A 116 0.75 1.04 -14.69
CA GLY A 116 1.49 0.42 -13.59
C GLY A 116 2.05 -0.96 -13.94
N SER A 117 2.37 -1.21 -15.22
CA SER A 117 3.05 -2.43 -15.64
C SER A 117 3.95 -2.21 -16.85
N ILE A 118 5.07 -2.93 -16.90
CA ILE A 118 5.96 -3.00 -18.06
C ILE A 118 6.42 -4.44 -18.30
N LEU A 119 6.85 -4.72 -19.52
CA LEU A 119 7.53 -5.97 -19.84
C LEU A 119 9.03 -5.72 -19.79
N TYR A 120 9.73 -6.48 -18.96
CA TYR A 120 11.17 -6.42 -18.82
C TYR A 120 11.81 -7.72 -19.33
N ASP A 121 12.82 -7.61 -20.17
CA ASP A 121 13.60 -8.75 -20.68
C ASP A 121 14.88 -8.91 -19.88
N HIS A 122 14.94 -9.92 -19.01
CA HIS A 122 16.11 -10.22 -18.19
C HIS A 122 17.16 -11.09 -18.91
N GLY A 123 17.10 -11.16 -20.25
CA GLY A 123 18.04 -11.89 -21.11
C GLY A 123 17.76 -13.40 -21.25
N TYR A 124 16.88 -13.95 -20.40
CA TYR A 124 16.44 -15.35 -20.46
C TYR A 124 14.92 -15.51 -20.55
N ARG A 125 14.15 -14.53 -20.05
CA ARG A 125 12.68 -14.49 -20.08
C ARG A 125 12.19 -13.04 -20.00
N ILE A 126 11.00 -12.81 -20.56
CA ILE A 126 10.25 -11.57 -20.41
C ILE A 126 9.33 -11.72 -19.19
N HIS A 127 9.49 -10.81 -18.24
CA HIS A 127 8.73 -10.76 -16.99
C HIS A 127 7.87 -9.48 -16.94
N PRO A 128 6.60 -9.58 -16.53
CA PRO A 128 5.81 -8.38 -16.26
C PRO A 128 6.22 -7.80 -14.91
N LEU A 129 6.74 -6.59 -14.91
CA LEU A 129 6.89 -5.80 -13.69
C LEU A 129 5.59 -5.05 -13.42
N HIS A 130 5.15 -5.00 -12.17
CA HIS A 130 3.95 -4.32 -11.70
C HIS A 130 4.28 -3.33 -10.59
N PHE A 131 3.75 -2.12 -10.66
CA PHE A 131 4.04 -1.04 -9.70
C PHE A 131 2.87 -0.07 -9.62
N PHE A 132 2.86 0.82 -8.63
CA PHE A 132 1.94 1.94 -8.61
C PHE A 132 2.43 3.07 -9.52
N SER A 133 1.83 3.21 -10.71
CA SER A 133 2.00 4.41 -11.53
C SER A 133 1.33 5.63 -10.87
N GLN A 134 1.66 6.84 -11.31
CA GLN A 134 0.99 8.07 -10.87
C GLN A 134 -0.52 7.99 -11.12
N THR A 135 -0.94 7.47 -12.29
CA THR A 135 -2.35 7.25 -12.60
C THR A 135 -3.00 6.28 -11.61
N ARG A 136 -2.35 5.16 -11.30
CA ARG A 136 -2.89 4.17 -10.36
C ARG A 136 -2.96 4.68 -8.94
N ALA A 137 -1.97 5.45 -8.49
CA ALA A 137 -1.97 6.06 -7.17
C ALA A 137 -3.01 7.18 -7.06
N ASP A 138 -3.19 7.99 -8.11
CA ASP A 138 -4.23 9.02 -8.17
C ASP A 138 -5.63 8.42 -8.04
N GLU A 139 -5.91 7.32 -8.74
CA GLU A 139 -7.15 6.55 -8.57
C GLU A 139 -7.40 6.14 -7.10
N LYS A 140 -6.34 5.93 -6.30
CA LYS A 140 -6.48 5.57 -4.88
C LYS A 140 -6.76 6.77 -3.98
N VAL A 141 -6.32 7.97 -4.36
CA VAL A 141 -6.74 9.21 -3.68
C VAL A 141 -8.25 9.38 -3.82
N ASP A 142 -8.76 9.21 -5.04
CA ASP A 142 -10.19 9.36 -5.31
C ASP A 142 -11.01 8.27 -4.62
N LEU A 143 -10.53 7.02 -4.66
CA LEU A 143 -11.16 5.91 -3.92
C LEU A 143 -11.15 6.15 -2.41
N ALA A 144 -10.05 6.65 -1.85
CA ALA A 144 -9.96 6.98 -0.43
C ALA A 144 -11.01 8.04 -0.02
N ARG A 145 -11.23 9.05 -0.86
CA ARG A 145 -12.29 10.05 -0.65
C ARG A 145 -13.68 9.46 -0.74
N GLU A 146 -13.93 8.63 -1.76
CA GLU A 146 -15.22 7.97 -1.99
C GLU A 146 -15.65 7.13 -0.79
N TYR A 147 -14.70 6.39 -0.20
CA TYR A 147 -14.95 5.53 0.97
C TYR A 147 -14.83 6.25 2.32
N GLY A 148 -14.53 7.55 2.32
CA GLY A 148 -14.37 8.34 3.55
C GLY A 148 -13.19 7.88 4.41
N LEU A 149 -12.10 7.47 3.78
CA LEU A 149 -10.90 6.96 4.45
C LEU A 149 -10.13 8.08 5.16
N HIS A 150 -9.35 7.71 6.17
CA HIS A 150 -8.48 8.64 6.88
C HIS A 150 -7.41 9.27 5.97
N GLY A 151 -6.92 8.49 5.00
CA GLY A 151 -5.99 8.99 4.01
C GLY A 151 -5.29 7.90 3.22
N ILE A 152 -4.21 8.30 2.55
CA ILE A 152 -3.25 7.39 1.92
C ILE A 152 -1.84 7.70 2.42
N MET A 153 -0.99 6.69 2.42
CA MET A 153 0.41 6.78 2.79
C MET A 153 1.27 6.20 1.68
N LEU A 154 2.49 6.72 1.50
CA LEU A 154 3.51 6.08 0.67
C LEU A 154 4.46 5.28 1.56
N HIS A 155 4.67 4.01 1.23
CA HIS A 155 5.68 3.17 1.87
C HIS A 155 6.95 3.15 1.05
N GLY A 156 8.02 3.75 1.57
CA GLY A 156 9.36 3.50 1.06
C GLY A 156 9.91 2.23 1.70
N GLY A 157 10.44 1.30 0.90
CA GLY A 157 11.20 0.15 1.42
C GLY A 157 12.53 0.56 2.07
N ASP A 158 13.28 -0.43 2.56
CA ASP A 158 14.57 -0.26 3.27
C ASP A 158 15.74 0.29 2.40
N GLY A 159 15.47 0.76 1.19
CA GLY A 159 16.44 1.19 0.17
C GLY A 159 16.35 2.68 -0.21
N TRP A 160 17.41 3.21 -0.81
CA TRP A 160 17.62 4.65 -1.05
C TRP A 160 16.93 5.23 -2.31
N THR A 161 16.25 4.42 -3.11
CA THR A 161 15.71 4.80 -4.44
C THR A 161 14.25 4.35 -4.63
N GLN A 162 13.40 4.60 -3.63
CA GLN A 162 12.01 4.16 -3.67
C GLN A 162 11.14 5.06 -4.57
N ASP A 163 11.33 6.39 -4.54
CA ASP A 163 10.69 7.34 -5.47
C ASP A 163 11.75 8.26 -6.10
N LEU A 164 11.36 9.02 -7.12
CA LEU A 164 12.13 10.14 -7.65
C LEU A 164 12.07 11.34 -6.68
N TYR A 165 12.92 12.34 -6.93
CA TYR A 165 12.92 13.55 -6.10
C TYR A 165 11.55 14.23 -6.07
N PRO A 166 11.13 14.85 -4.94
CA PRO A 166 9.82 15.48 -4.83
C PRO A 166 9.54 16.64 -5.81
N TRP A 167 10.56 17.17 -6.46
CA TRP A 167 10.43 18.20 -7.51
C TRP A 167 10.46 17.62 -8.94
N ASP A 168 10.64 16.31 -9.10
CA ASP A 168 10.58 15.62 -10.39
C ASP A 168 9.11 15.42 -10.79
N ASP A 169 8.72 15.80 -12.00
CA ASP A 169 7.35 15.62 -12.49
C ASP A 169 6.96 14.13 -12.62
N ASN A 170 7.93 13.23 -12.68
CA ASN A 170 7.73 11.80 -12.69
C ASN A 170 7.66 11.18 -11.29
N SER A 171 7.88 11.95 -10.21
CA SER A 171 7.78 11.44 -8.83
C SER A 171 6.33 11.12 -8.44
N LEU A 172 6.14 10.04 -7.68
CA LEU A 172 4.84 9.68 -7.12
C LEU A 172 4.42 10.65 -6.01
N ILE A 173 5.33 11.03 -5.10
CA ILE A 173 5.03 12.00 -4.05
C ILE A 173 4.68 13.37 -4.64
N ASN A 174 5.39 13.82 -5.68
CA ASN A 174 5.07 15.07 -6.37
C ASN A 174 3.66 15.01 -6.98
N ALA A 175 3.35 13.92 -7.71
CA ALA A 175 2.04 13.74 -8.32
C ALA A 175 0.89 13.78 -7.30
N LEU A 176 1.05 13.07 -6.17
CA LEU A 176 0.03 13.02 -5.12
C LEU A 176 -0.08 14.34 -4.35
N SER A 177 1.01 15.07 -4.14
CA SER A 177 1.00 16.36 -3.43
C SER A 177 0.12 17.41 -4.10
N LYS A 178 -0.09 17.30 -5.43
CA LYS A 178 -0.95 18.20 -6.20
C LYS A 178 -2.44 17.96 -5.98
N LYS A 179 -2.81 16.90 -5.25
CA LYS A 179 -4.20 16.49 -5.00
C LYS A 179 -4.68 16.79 -3.59
N PHE A 180 -3.80 17.02 -2.62
CA PHE A 180 -4.15 17.42 -1.26
C PHE A 180 -4.15 18.95 -1.12
#